data_AF-A0A7V2S3G1-F1
#
_entry.id   AF-A0A7V2S3G1-F1
#
_cell.length_a   1.000
_cell.length_b   1.000
_cell.length_c   1.000
_cell.angle_alpha   90.00
_cell.angle_beta   90.00
_cell.angle_gamma   90.00
#
_symmetry.space_group_name_H-M   'P 1'
#
loop_
_entity.id
_entity.type
_entity.pdbx_description
1 polymer ?
#
loop_
_entity_poly.entity_id
_entity_poly.type
_entity_poly.pdbx_seq_one_letter_code
_entity_poly.pdbx_strand_id
1 'polypeptide(L)'
;MLILQLMNLKNTAKNLQKIYYWQMVPAVILLIMAYLLTFIFHLSDENLTAGKSVTVIVTTLSGITGIAFPILYRSYFVHKIRNKKKIKEETFLNYERTQITLALLTPYFLIIAVLMNMNQTALMLITLFSLYVAYYYFPSEKKVLFEMKIFRIKPVKPKEPS
;
A
#
# COMPACT_ATOMS: atom_id res chain seq x y z
N MET A 1 -12.46 15.56 -27.18
CA MET A 1 -12.64 15.74 -25.72
C MET A 1 -12.44 14.44 -24.93
N LEU A 2 -12.93 13.28 -25.39
CA LEU A 2 -12.80 11.98 -24.72
C LEU A 2 -11.36 11.42 -24.68
N ILE A 3 -10.57 11.63 -25.74
CA ILE A 3 -9.18 11.16 -25.88
C ILE A 3 -8.24 11.83 -24.86
N LEU A 4 -8.45 13.12 -24.61
CA LEU A 4 -7.68 13.90 -23.64
C LEU A 4 -7.94 13.48 -22.18
N GLN A 5 -9.17 13.08 -21.86
CA GLN A 5 -9.51 12.54 -20.54
C GLN A 5 -8.85 11.18 -20.28
N LEU A 6 -8.75 10.34 -21.31
CA LEU A 6 -8.05 9.05 -21.24
C LEU A 6 -6.54 9.23 -21.09
N MET A 7 -5.95 10.17 -21.82
CA MET A 7 -4.50 10.44 -21.75
C MET A 7 -4.08 10.92 -20.36
N ASN A 8 -4.90 11.75 -19.72
CA ASN A 8 -4.60 12.23 -18.37
C ASN A 8 -4.76 11.14 -17.30
N LEU A 9 -5.82 10.32 -17.38
CA LEU A 9 -6.01 9.16 -16.50
C LEU A 9 -4.81 8.20 -16.54
N LYS A 10 -4.29 7.92 -17.74
CA LYS A 10 -3.11 7.06 -17.92
C LYS A 10 -1.89 7.64 -17.20
N ASN A 11 -1.68 8.95 -17.27
CA ASN A 11 -0.58 9.61 -16.59
C ASN A 11 -0.75 9.58 -15.07
N THR A 12 -1.96 9.86 -14.56
CA THR A 12 -2.30 9.74 -13.12
C THR A 12 -2.02 8.33 -12.61
N ALA A 13 -2.48 7.29 -13.33
CA ALA A 13 -2.25 5.89 -12.95
C ALA A 13 -0.76 5.52 -13.00
N LYS A 14 -0.03 5.91 -14.05
CA LYS A 14 1.42 5.69 -14.15
C LYS A 14 2.20 6.34 -13.00
N ASN A 15 1.81 7.55 -12.58
CA ASN A 15 2.44 8.22 -11.45
C ASN A 15 2.22 7.44 -10.13
N LEU A 16 1.00 6.95 -9.90
CA LEU A 16 0.70 6.11 -8.74
C LEU A 16 1.41 4.75 -8.82
N GLN A 17 1.51 4.14 -10.01
CA GLN A 17 2.26 2.90 -10.22
C GLN A 17 3.74 3.08 -9.91
N LYS A 18 4.34 4.21 -10.33
CA LYS A 18 5.73 4.52 -9.98
C LYS A 18 5.93 4.53 -8.47
N ILE A 19 5.02 5.16 -7.72
CA ILE A 19 5.07 5.18 -6.25
C ILE A 19 4.91 3.77 -5.68
N TYR A 20 3.94 3.02 -6.18
CA TYR A 20 3.68 1.63 -5.78
C TYR A 20 4.94 0.77 -5.97
N TYR A 21 5.53 0.75 -7.17
CA TYR A 21 6.72 -0.05 -7.45
C TYR A 21 7.94 0.44 -6.66
N TRP A 22 8.09 1.74 -6.46
CA TRP A 22 9.18 2.30 -5.67
C TRP A 22 9.15 1.85 -4.20
N GLN A 23 7.98 1.48 -3.66
CA GLN A 23 7.85 0.96 -2.30
C GLN A 23 7.82 -0.58 -2.27
N MET A 24 7.09 -1.20 -3.20
CA MET A 24 6.91 -2.66 -3.23
C MET A 24 8.19 -3.39 -3.66
N VAL A 25 8.94 -2.90 -4.65
CA VAL A 25 10.14 -3.58 -5.15
C VAL A 25 11.22 -3.66 -4.07
N PRO A 26 11.57 -2.58 -3.34
CA PRO A 26 12.48 -2.69 -2.21
C PRO A 26 12.00 -3.67 -1.14
N ALA A 27 10.70 -3.69 -0.84
CA ALA A 27 10.16 -4.63 0.13
C ALA A 27 10.36 -6.10 -0.30
N VAL A 28 10.13 -6.41 -1.58
CA VAL A 28 10.37 -7.76 -2.12
C VAL A 28 11.86 -8.12 -2.09
N ILE A 29 12.74 -7.20 -2.50
CA ILE A 29 14.19 -7.42 -2.47
C ILE A 29 14.67 -7.67 -1.04
N LEU A 30 14.26 -6.84 -0.09
CA LEU A 30 14.61 -6.98 1.32
C LEU A 30 14.06 -8.27 1.92
N LEU A 31 12.87 -8.71 1.51
CA LEU A 31 12.30 -9.99 1.96
C LEU A 31 13.13 -11.18 1.47
N ILE A 32 13.51 -11.19 0.19
CA ILE A 32 14.39 -12.22 -0.37
C ILE A 32 15.73 -12.22 0.37
N MET A 33 16.30 -11.03 0.59
CA MET A 33 17.56 -10.87 1.31
C MET A 33 17.45 -11.36 2.76
N ALA A 34 16.34 -11.08 3.46
CA ALA A 34 16.08 -11.56 4.80
C ALA A 34 16.02 -13.09 4.87
N TYR A 35 15.31 -13.74 3.93
CA TYR A 35 15.28 -15.20 3.84
C TYR A 35 16.67 -15.80 3.58
N LEU A 36 17.44 -15.21 2.65
CA LEU A 36 18.82 -15.64 2.39
C LEU A 36 19.71 -15.50 3.62
N LEU A 37 19.57 -14.40 4.37
CA LEU A 37 20.31 -14.19 5.62
C LEU A 37 19.95 -15.26 6.65
N THR A 38 18.66 -15.50 6.88
CA THR A 38 18.22 -16.54 7.83
C THR A 38 18.71 -17.94 7.43
N PHE A 39 18.77 -18.22 6.13
CA PHE A 39 19.26 -19.49 5.60
C PHE A 39 20.78 -19.66 5.75
N ILE A 40 21.56 -18.63 5.43
CA ILE A 40 23.04 -18.69 5.53
C ILE A 40 23.49 -18.76 6.99
N PHE A 41 22.94 -17.90 7.85
CA PHE A 41 23.37 -17.76 9.24
C PHE A 41 22.72 -18.76 10.19
N HIS A 42 21.84 -19.65 9.70
CA HIS A 42 21.09 -20.58 10.54
C HIS A 42 20.40 -19.90 11.74
N LEU A 43 19.92 -18.66 11.54
CA LEU A 43 19.24 -17.86 12.58
C LEU A 43 17.91 -18.50 13.06
N SER A 44 17.52 -19.61 12.45
CA SER A 44 16.36 -20.43 12.81
C SER A 44 16.63 -21.43 13.94
N ASP A 45 17.73 -21.30 14.69
CA ASP A 45 17.94 -22.08 15.91
C ASP A 45 16.72 -21.92 16.85
N GLU A 46 16.17 -23.04 17.31
CA GLU A 46 14.93 -23.10 18.10
C GLU A 46 14.98 -22.26 19.39
N ASN A 47 16.18 -21.90 19.83
CA ASN A 47 16.43 -21.12 21.03
C ASN A 47 16.26 -19.60 20.84
N LEU A 48 16.15 -19.10 19.61
CA LEU A 48 16.09 -17.66 19.29
C LEU A 48 14.75 -17.26 18.64
N THR A 49 13.63 -17.74 19.18
CA THR A 49 12.30 -17.34 18.73
C THR A 49 11.88 -16.00 19.32
N ALA A 50 11.24 -15.15 18.52
CA ALA A 50 10.68 -13.89 19.01
C ALA A 50 9.72 -14.15 20.19
N GLY A 51 9.90 -13.38 21.28
CA GLY A 51 9.00 -13.44 22.42
C GLY A 51 7.55 -13.11 22.03
N LYS A 52 6.60 -13.74 22.72
CA LYS A 52 5.14 -13.62 22.45
C LYS A 52 4.68 -12.17 22.29
N SER A 53 5.16 -11.25 23.13
CA SER A 53 4.81 -9.83 23.07
C SER A 53 5.21 -9.18 21.74
N VAL A 54 6.42 -9.48 21.25
CA VAL A 54 6.90 -8.91 19.99
C VAL A 54 6.11 -9.46 18.81
N THR A 55 5.84 -10.77 18.81
CA THR A 55 4.99 -11.41 17.80
C THR A 55 3.63 -10.73 17.71
N VAL A 56 2.95 -10.54 18.85
CA VAL A 56 1.63 -9.89 18.89
C VAL A 56 1.71 -8.46 18.37
N ILE A 57 2.71 -7.67 18.79
CA ILE A 57 2.87 -6.28 18.36
C ILE A 57 3.08 -6.19 16.85
N VAL A 58 4.05 -6.94 16.29
CA VAL A 58 4.40 -6.90 14.87
C VAL A 58 3.22 -7.34 14.00
N THR A 59 2.56 -8.45 14.37
CA THR A 59 1.38 -8.94 13.64
C THR A 59 0.21 -7.96 13.70
N THR A 60 -0.03 -7.34 14.87
CA THR A 60 -1.11 -6.35 15.03
C THR A 60 -0.83 -5.10 14.20
N LEU A 61 0.40 -4.58 14.23
CA LEU A 61 0.79 -3.43 13.42
C LEU A 61 0.68 -3.71 11.92
N SER A 62 1.04 -4.92 11.48
CA SER A 62 0.83 -5.37 10.10
C SER A 62 -0.66 -5.33 9.71
N GLY A 63 -1.55 -5.88 10.55
CA GLY A 63 -3.00 -5.82 10.30
C GLY A 63 -3.56 -4.39 10.30
N ILE A 64 -3.09 -3.54 11.22
CA ILE A 64 -3.49 -2.13 11.28
C ILE A 64 -3.08 -1.41 10.00
N THR A 65 -1.82 -1.50 9.60
CA THR A 65 -1.31 -0.79 8.42
C THR A 65 -1.90 -1.30 7.11
N GLY A 66 -2.16 -2.61 7.00
CA GLY A 66 -2.68 -3.20 5.76
C GLY A 66 -4.20 -3.15 5.59
N ILE A 67 -4.95 -3.08 6.71
CA ILE A 67 -6.41 -3.22 6.70
C ILE A 67 -7.07 -2.06 7.42
N ALA A 68 -6.90 -1.96 8.74
CA ALA A 68 -7.69 -1.04 9.55
C ALA A 68 -7.44 0.43 9.19
N PHE A 69 -6.17 0.82 9.10
CA PHE A 69 -5.76 2.20 8.86
C PHE A 69 -6.15 2.70 7.46
N PRO A 70 -5.95 1.94 6.36
CA PRO A 70 -6.46 2.32 5.05
C PRO A 70 -7.98 2.48 4.97
N ILE A 71 -8.74 1.64 5.70
CA ILE A 71 -10.21 1.75 5.77
C ILE A 71 -10.60 3.03 6.53
N LEU A 72 -9.99 3.27 7.68
CA LEU A 72 -10.25 4.48 8.49
C LEU A 72 -9.89 5.75 7.71
N TYR A 73 -8.74 5.77 7.03
CA TYR A 73 -8.31 6.90 6.23
C TYR A 73 -9.25 7.18 5.06
N ARG A 74 -9.77 6.13 4.40
CA ARG A 74 -10.82 6.26 3.36
C ARG A 74 -12.08 6.91 3.93
N SER A 75 -12.57 6.41 5.06
CA SER A 75 -13.76 6.94 5.73
C SER A 75 -13.58 8.41 6.14
N TYR A 76 -12.42 8.74 6.72
CA TYR A 76 -12.05 10.11 7.06
C TYR A 76 -12.01 11.02 5.82
N PHE A 77 -11.41 10.55 4.73
CA PHE A 77 -11.34 11.33 3.48
C PHE A 77 -12.73 11.61 2.91
N VAL A 78 -13.62 10.60 2.87
CA VAL A 78 -15.02 10.75 2.44
C VAL A 78 -15.74 11.79 3.31
N HIS A 79 -15.57 11.74 4.63
CA HIS A 79 -16.16 12.72 5.53
C HIS A 79 -15.64 14.14 5.26
N LYS A 80 -14.32 14.29 5.09
CA LYS A 80 -13.65 15.58 4.83
C LYS A 80 -14.11 16.25 3.53
N ILE A 81 -14.46 15.46 2.52
CA ILE A 81 -14.89 15.97 1.20
C ILE A 81 -16.41 16.01 1.01
N ARG A 82 -17.20 15.49 1.97
CA ARG A 82 -18.68 15.37 1.86
C ARG A 82 -19.38 16.65 1.42
N ASN A 83 -18.91 17.80 1.91
CA ASN A 83 -19.53 19.11 1.62
C ASN A 83 -18.90 19.83 0.42
N LYS A 84 -17.91 19.22 -0.24
CA LYS A 84 -17.22 19.82 -1.39
C LYS A 84 -17.85 19.34 -2.70
N LYS A 85 -18.40 20.28 -3.49
CA LYS A 85 -19.00 19.99 -4.80
C LYS A 85 -17.99 19.51 -5.85
N LYS A 86 -16.72 19.90 -5.72
CA LYS A 86 -15.60 19.48 -6.58
C LYS A 86 -14.33 19.30 -5.75
N ILE A 87 -13.57 18.26 -6.04
CA ILE A 87 -12.27 17.98 -5.42
C ILE A 87 -11.20 18.29 -6.47
N LYS A 88 -10.13 18.98 -6.04
CA LYS A 88 -8.97 19.23 -6.90
C LYS A 88 -8.25 17.91 -7.15
N GLU A 89 -7.74 17.70 -8.37
CA GLU A 89 -7.01 16.48 -8.73
C GLU A 89 -5.84 16.20 -7.77
N GLU A 90 -5.07 17.23 -7.43
CA GLU A 90 -3.96 17.13 -6.48
C GLU A 90 -4.38 16.57 -5.12
N THR A 91 -5.58 16.92 -4.65
CA THR A 91 -6.11 16.40 -3.38
C THR A 91 -6.41 14.91 -3.47
N PHE A 92 -6.90 14.44 -4.61
CA PHE A 92 -7.15 13.02 -4.87
C PHE A 92 -5.85 12.24 -5.03
N LEU A 93 -4.90 12.77 -5.80
CA LEU A 93 -3.58 12.16 -5.97
C LEU A 93 -2.85 12.01 -4.64
N ASN A 94 -2.90 13.02 -3.78
CA ASN A 94 -2.32 12.94 -2.44
C ASN A 94 -3.04 11.89 -1.59
N TYR A 95 -4.37 11.81 -1.67
CA TYR A 95 -5.14 10.76 -0.98
C TYR A 95 -4.71 9.35 -1.43
N GLU A 96 -4.69 9.07 -2.73
CA GLU A 96 -4.28 7.77 -3.29
C GLU A 96 -2.84 7.43 -2.91
N ARG A 97 -1.93 8.40 -3.03
CA ARG A 97 -0.52 8.24 -2.63
C ARG A 97 -0.40 7.86 -1.15
N THR A 98 -1.08 8.58 -0.27
CA THR A 98 -1.06 8.29 1.17
C THR A 98 -1.66 6.91 1.44
N GLN A 99 -2.77 6.56 0.78
CA GLN A 99 -3.41 5.26 0.97
C GLN A 99 -2.52 4.09 0.54
N ILE A 100 -1.88 4.19 -0.64
CA ILE A 100 -0.89 3.21 -1.12
C ILE A 100 0.27 3.11 -0.14
N THR A 101 0.83 4.25 0.29
CA THR A 101 1.99 4.28 1.18
C THR A 101 1.72 3.63 2.51
N LEU A 102 0.57 3.93 3.12
CA LEU A 102 0.17 3.36 4.40
C LEU A 102 -0.01 1.84 4.30
N ALA A 103 -0.68 1.38 3.24
CA ALA A 103 -0.90 -0.03 3.04
C ALA A 103 0.41 -0.78 2.79
N LEU A 104 1.29 -0.25 1.93
CA LEU A 104 2.58 -0.86 1.58
C LEU A 104 3.63 -0.83 2.71
N LEU A 105 3.30 -0.34 3.92
CA LEU A 105 4.10 -0.63 5.11
C LEU A 105 3.97 -2.10 5.54
N THR A 106 2.85 -2.76 5.20
CA THR A 106 2.54 -4.14 5.60
C THR A 106 3.63 -5.16 5.24
N PRO A 107 4.15 -5.20 3.99
CA PRO A 107 5.23 -6.11 3.60
C PRO A 107 6.52 -5.89 4.39
N TYR A 108 6.76 -4.69 4.94
CA TYR A 108 7.95 -4.44 5.75
C TYR A 108 7.87 -5.12 7.11
N PHE A 109 6.67 -5.32 7.66
CA PHE A 109 6.50 -6.15 8.86
C PHE A 109 6.79 -7.62 8.58
N LEU A 110 6.60 -8.10 7.34
CA LEU A 110 6.98 -9.47 6.98
C LEU A 110 8.49 -9.65 7.02
N ILE A 111 9.26 -8.66 6.56
CA ILE A 111 10.73 -8.67 6.64
C ILE A 111 11.16 -8.76 8.11
N ILE A 112 10.58 -7.93 8.98
CA ILE A 112 10.84 -7.96 10.42
C ILE A 112 10.50 -9.34 10.99
N ALA A 113 9.35 -9.89 10.63
CA ALA A 113 8.90 -11.19 11.14
C ALA A 113 9.84 -12.34 10.75
N VAL A 114 10.39 -12.32 9.53
CA VAL A 114 11.38 -13.30 9.06
C VAL A 114 12.68 -13.15 9.84
N LEU A 115 13.21 -11.93 9.96
CA LEU A 115 14.49 -11.68 10.66
C LEU A 115 14.42 -12.00 12.16
N MET A 116 13.25 -11.86 12.77
CA MET A 116 13.03 -12.15 14.19
C MET A 116 12.66 -13.62 14.47
N ASN A 117 12.66 -14.48 13.45
CA ASN A 117 12.25 -15.88 13.56
C ASN A 117 10.90 -16.03 14.31
N MET A 118 9.90 -15.24 13.88
CA MET A 118 8.56 -15.29 14.47
C MET A 118 7.88 -16.63 14.17
N ASN A 119 6.93 -17.03 15.03
CA ASN A 119 6.21 -18.29 14.83
C ASN A 119 5.50 -18.36 13.46
N GLN A 120 5.30 -19.58 12.97
CA GLN A 120 4.73 -19.83 11.64
C GLN A 120 3.34 -19.21 11.47
N THR A 121 2.50 -19.22 12.51
CA THR A 121 1.15 -18.64 12.46
C THR A 121 1.20 -17.13 12.18
N ALA A 122 2.09 -16.41 12.85
CA ALA A 122 2.26 -14.97 12.67
C ALA A 122 2.85 -14.65 11.29
N LEU A 123 3.84 -15.42 10.84
CA LEU A 123 4.41 -15.29 9.48
C LEU A 123 3.35 -15.50 8.40
N MET A 124 2.52 -16.55 8.51
CA MET A 124 1.43 -16.82 7.57
C MET A 124 0.43 -15.67 7.54
N LEU A 125 0.04 -15.15 8.70
CA LEU A 125 -0.94 -14.07 8.78
C LEU A 125 -0.41 -12.76 8.18
N ILE A 126 0.82 -12.38 8.50
CA ILE A 126 1.47 -11.18 7.94
C ILE A 126 1.68 -11.35 6.43
N THR A 127 2.00 -12.56 5.96
CA THR A 127 2.10 -12.87 4.53
C THR A 127 0.77 -12.65 3.83
N LEU A 128 -0.33 -13.16 4.41
CA LEU A 128 -1.67 -12.95 3.87
C LEU A 128 -2.03 -11.47 3.78
N PHE A 129 -1.74 -10.69 4.82
CA PHE A 129 -1.95 -9.24 4.80
C PHE A 129 -1.10 -8.56 3.72
N SER A 130 0.15 -8.97 3.57
CA SER A 130 1.07 -8.42 2.55
C SER A 130 0.57 -8.69 1.14
N LEU A 131 0.11 -9.92 0.87
CA LEU A 131 -0.48 -10.30 -0.42
C LEU A 131 -1.78 -9.56 -0.70
N TYR A 132 -2.67 -9.47 0.31
CA TYR A 132 -3.91 -8.71 0.22
C TYR A 132 -3.63 -7.26 -0.17
N VAL A 133 -2.69 -6.61 0.52
CA VAL A 133 -2.33 -5.22 0.26
C VAL A 133 -1.74 -5.06 -1.14
N ALA A 134 -0.79 -5.92 -1.53
CA ALA A 134 -0.14 -5.83 -2.82
C ALA A 134 -1.16 -5.93 -3.97
N TYR A 135 -2.13 -6.84 -3.84
CA TYR A 135 -3.20 -6.99 -4.81
C TYR A 135 -4.19 -5.82 -4.79
N TYR A 136 -4.77 -5.51 -3.63
CA TYR A 136 -5.86 -4.54 -3.51
C TYR A 136 -5.41 -3.10 -3.79
N TYR A 137 -4.20 -2.74 -3.35
CA TYR A 137 -3.70 -1.36 -3.47
C TYR A 137 -3.02 -1.05 -4.80
N PHE A 138 -2.85 -2.03 -5.70
CA PHE A 138 -2.27 -1.80 -7.01
C PHE A 138 -3.07 -0.75 -7.84
N PRO A 139 -2.46 0.37 -8.25
CA PRO A 139 -3.15 1.45 -8.95
C PRO A 139 -3.30 1.16 -10.45
N SER A 140 -4.22 0.26 -10.80
CA SER A 140 -4.61 0.05 -12.20
C SER A 140 -5.43 1.21 -12.75
N GLU A 141 -5.38 1.47 -14.05
CA GLU A 141 -6.19 2.53 -14.70
C GLU A 141 -7.69 2.37 -14.38
N LYS A 142 -8.19 1.12 -14.39
CA LYS A 142 -9.59 0.81 -14.06
C LYS A 142 -9.92 1.20 -12.62
N LYS A 143 -9.03 0.89 -11.67
CA LYS A 143 -9.21 1.23 -10.26
C LYS A 143 -9.19 2.75 -10.06
N VAL A 144 -8.20 3.44 -10.62
CA VAL A 144 -8.09 4.90 -10.50
C VAL A 144 -9.32 5.59 -11.09
N LEU A 145 -9.80 5.14 -12.25
CA LEU A 145 -11.03 5.63 -12.86
C LEU A 145 -12.25 5.41 -11.95
N PHE A 146 -12.36 4.23 -11.34
CA PHE A 146 -13.45 3.89 -10.44
C PHE A 146 -13.45 4.79 -9.20
N GLU A 147 -12.31 5.00 -8.56
CA GLU A 147 -12.17 5.91 -7.42
C GLU A 147 -12.48 7.36 -7.81
N MET A 148 -11.99 7.83 -8.96
CA MET A 148 -12.34 9.16 -9.47
C MET A 148 -13.86 9.34 -9.67
N LYS A 149 -14.56 8.30 -10.12
CA LYS A 149 -16.03 8.31 -10.23
C LYS A 149 -16.71 8.38 -8.88
N ILE A 150 -16.27 7.59 -7.90
CA ILE A 150 -16.78 7.62 -6.51
C ILE A 150 -16.66 9.03 -5.94
N PHE A 151 -15.51 9.66 -6.12
CA PHE A 151 -15.23 11.01 -5.61
C PHE A 151 -15.69 12.14 -6.53
N ARG A 152 -16.39 11.83 -7.63
CA ARG A 152 -16.95 12.80 -8.60
C ARG A 152 -15.92 13.78 -9.17
N ILE A 153 -14.70 13.30 -9.42
CA ILE A 153 -13.60 14.09 -9.98
C ILE A 153 -13.70 14.08 -11.51
N LYS A 154 -13.61 15.25 -12.13
CA LYS A 154 -13.49 15.36 -13.59
C LYS A 154 -12.00 15.30 -13.98
N PRO A 155 -11.58 14.44 -14.92
CA PRO A 155 -10.19 14.40 -15.39
C PRO A 155 -9.81 15.74 -16.04
N VAL A 156 -8.60 16.23 -15.75
CA VAL A 156 -8.13 17.57 -16.14
C VAL A 156 -8.06 17.76 -17.66
N LYS A 157 -8.47 18.95 -18.12
CA LYS A 157 -8.14 19.51 -19.45
C LYS A 157 -6.70 20.04 -19.36
N PRO A 158 -5.82 19.80 -20.35
CA PRO A 158 -4.51 20.43 -20.38
C PRO A 158 -4.66 21.95 -20.29
N LYS A 159 -3.72 22.62 -19.64
CA LYS A 159 -3.54 24.06 -19.82
C LYS A 159 -3.28 24.27 -21.31
N GLU A 160 -4.16 25.01 -21.98
CA GLU A 160 -3.85 25.54 -23.31
C GLU A 160 -2.58 26.40 -23.16
N PRO A 161 -1.57 26.20 -24.02
CA PRO A 161 -0.44 27.11 -24.07
C PRO A 161 -0.99 28.48 -24.44
N SER A 162 -0.78 29.44 -23.54
CA SER A 162 -1.03 30.87 -23.74
C SER A 162 -0.10 31.45 -24.79
#